data_AF-A0A820AJ91-F1
#
_entry.id   AF-A0A820AJ91-F1
#
_cell.length_a   1.000
_cell.length_b   1.000
_cell.length_c   1.000
_cell.angle_alpha   90.00
_cell.angle_beta   90.00
_cell.angle_gamma   90.00
#
_symmetry.space_group_name_H-M   'P 1'
#
loop_
_entity.id
_entity.type
_entity.pdbx_description
1 polymer ?
#
loop_
_entity_poly.entity_id
_entity_poly.type
_entity_poly.pdbx_seq_one_letter_code
_entity_poly.pdbx_strand_id
1 'polypeptide(L)'
;MFRPVFIFKILILSLIVNFVLVVYFLLQNSHHHFRIVNKTDYFENNDYYSFYENNPTPTNIKTIPMPMFVSIENSILLLSNNFHIISNQKPTKDLRLAIGRYSKYISSLTGTSIETGQNFSPSNNKLIIDCSSIISKKNKYPKLGEGESYTLNVTKTGSYLYALSLTGIIRGLSTFIQLIERNTSSDTFYIPLVN
;
A
#
# COMPACT_ATOMS: atom_id res chain seq x y z
N MET A 1 45.54 -32.78 16.04
CA MET A 1 45.80 -31.81 17.12
C MET A 1 46.04 -30.44 16.48
N PHE A 2 44.98 -29.67 16.24
CA PHE A 2 45.08 -28.37 15.56
C PHE A 2 45.67 -27.33 16.51
N ARG A 3 46.75 -26.64 16.10
CA ARG A 3 47.40 -25.63 16.93
C ARG A 3 46.45 -24.44 17.14
N PRO A 4 46.26 -23.96 18.38
CA PRO A 4 45.30 -22.90 18.72
C PRO A 4 45.54 -21.58 17.96
N VAL A 5 46.78 -21.35 17.52
CA VAL A 5 47.18 -20.19 16.70
C VAL A 5 46.49 -20.18 15.33
N PHE A 6 46.16 -21.34 14.75
CA PHE A 6 45.54 -21.42 13.43
C PHE A 6 44.06 -21.03 13.47
N ILE A 7 43.35 -21.43 14.54
CA ILE A 7 41.93 -21.10 14.76
C ILE A 7 41.77 -19.59 14.97
N PHE A 8 42.69 -18.98 15.72
CA PHE A 8 42.65 -17.54 15.99
C PHE A 8 42.83 -16.70 14.72
N LYS A 9 43.72 -17.12 13.80
CA LYS A 9 43.92 -16.45 12.51
C LYS A 9 42.68 -16.51 11.60
N ILE A 10 41.99 -17.65 11.58
CA ILE A 10 40.74 -17.82 10.80
C ILE A 10 39.63 -16.92 11.36
N LEU A 11 39.53 -16.82 12.68
CA LEU A 11 38.51 -16.03 13.35
C LEU A 11 38.71 -14.52 13.11
N ILE A 12 39.97 -14.05 13.16
CA ILE A 12 40.31 -12.67 12.80
C ILE A 12 40.01 -12.38 11.33
N LEU A 13 40.35 -13.30 10.42
CA LEU A 13 40.07 -13.12 8.99
C LEU A 13 38.56 -13.01 8.73
N SER A 14 37.76 -13.86 9.37
CA SER A 14 36.29 -13.82 9.29
C SER A 14 35.71 -12.50 9.80
N LEU A 15 36.24 -11.98 10.92
CA LEU A 15 35.82 -10.69 11.48
C LEU A 15 36.10 -9.54 10.52
N ILE A 16 37.30 -9.51 9.92
CA ILE A 16 37.69 -8.46 8.96
C ILE A 16 36.80 -8.50 7.72
N VAL A 17 36.54 -9.69 7.17
CA VAL A 17 35.66 -9.85 5.99
C VAL A 17 34.24 -9.38 6.29
N ASN A 18 33.68 -9.73 7.45
CA ASN A 18 32.36 -9.26 7.86
C ASN A 18 32.32 -7.74 8.05
N PHE A 19 33.36 -7.16 8.66
CA PHE A 19 33.45 -5.71 8.85
C PHE A 19 33.48 -4.97 7.51
N VAL A 20 34.27 -5.44 6.54
CA VAL A 20 34.33 -4.85 5.19
C VAL A 20 32.98 -4.97 4.49
N LEU A 21 32.28 -6.10 4.61
CA LEU A 21 30.95 -6.30 4.04
C LEU A 21 29.91 -5.34 4.64
N VAL A 22 29.91 -5.16 5.96
CA VAL A 22 29.00 -4.23 6.64
C VAL A 22 29.26 -2.79 6.22
N VAL A 23 30.54 -2.36 6.18
CA VAL A 23 30.91 -1.01 5.74
C VAL A 23 30.52 -0.79 4.28
N TYR A 24 30.75 -1.77 3.41
CA TYR A 24 30.33 -1.71 2.02
C TYR A 24 28.80 -1.56 1.88
N PHE A 25 28.03 -2.31 2.67
CA PHE A 25 26.56 -2.22 2.67
C PHE A 25 26.06 -0.87 3.18
N LEU A 26 26.70 -0.31 4.21
CA LEU A 26 26.39 1.02 4.74
C LEU A 26 26.71 2.12 3.72
N LEU A 27 27.81 2.01 2.97
CA LEU A 27 28.16 2.96 1.93
C LEU A 27 27.17 2.92 0.76
N GLN A 28 26.78 1.73 0.30
CA GLN A 28 25.74 1.57 -0.74
C GLN A 28 24.39 2.18 -0.32
N ASN A 29 23.97 1.98 0.92
CA ASN A 29 22.70 2.53 1.41
C ASN A 29 22.74 4.03 1.73
N SER A 30 23.92 4.67 1.79
CA SER A 30 24.06 6.09 2.11
C SER A 30 23.70 7.04 0.95
N HIS A 31 23.47 6.53 -0.26
CA HIS A 31 23.13 7.33 -1.44
C HIS A 31 21.65 7.69 -1.59
N HIS A 32 20.78 7.29 -0.66
CA HIS A 32 19.42 7.84 -0.61
C HIS A 32 19.43 9.22 0.07
N HIS A 33 19.57 10.24 -0.78
CA HIS A 33 19.51 11.66 -0.48
C HIS A 33 18.48 12.03 0.60
N PHE A 34 18.98 12.53 1.73
CA PHE A 34 18.27 13.50 2.56
C PHE A 34 18.08 14.76 1.72
N ARG A 35 16.93 14.90 1.05
CA ARG A 35 16.56 16.16 0.41
C ARG A 35 15.93 17.04 1.48
N ILE A 36 16.71 17.97 2.02
CA ILE A 36 16.21 19.07 2.83
C ILE A 36 15.24 19.86 1.94
N VAL A 37 13.94 19.77 2.25
CA VAL A 37 12.92 20.59 1.59
C VAL A 37 13.03 21.98 2.21
N ASN A 38 13.56 22.92 1.44
CA ASN A 38 13.54 24.32 1.80
C ASN A 38 12.09 24.81 1.83
N LYS A 39 11.70 25.32 2.99
CA LYS A 39 10.40 25.91 3.26
C LYS A 39 10.35 27.31 2.68
N THR A 40 9.98 27.43 1.41
CA THR A 40 9.33 28.61 0.83
C THR A 40 8.68 28.12 -0.46
N ASP A 41 7.36 28.01 -0.47
CA ASP A 41 6.51 28.47 -1.57
C ASP A 41 5.06 28.36 -1.11
N TYR A 42 4.49 29.54 -0.85
CA TYR A 42 3.09 29.73 -0.54
C TYR A 42 2.27 29.70 -1.84
N PHE A 43 1.08 29.09 -1.74
CA PHE A 43 -0.11 29.13 -2.59
C PHE A 43 -0.03 29.90 -3.93
N GLU A 44 -0.18 29.16 -5.03
CA GLU A 44 -1.24 29.31 -6.04
C GLU A 44 -0.89 28.39 -7.19
N ASN A 45 -1.74 27.40 -7.48
CA ASN A 45 -1.99 26.93 -8.84
C ASN A 45 -3.22 26.01 -8.81
N ASN A 46 -4.35 26.59 -9.25
CA ASN A 46 -5.55 25.86 -9.61
C ASN A 46 -5.29 25.13 -10.93
N ASP A 47 -4.63 23.98 -10.88
CA ASP A 47 -4.40 23.13 -12.05
C ASP A 47 -5.62 22.25 -12.33
N TYR A 48 -6.77 22.90 -12.56
CA TYR A 48 -8.00 22.21 -12.93
C TYR A 48 -7.99 21.72 -14.39
N TYR A 49 -7.00 22.12 -15.20
CA TYR A 49 -6.80 21.64 -16.57
C TYR A 49 -5.33 21.72 -17.01
N SER A 50 -4.57 20.63 -16.90
CA SER A 50 -3.36 20.45 -17.72
C SER A 50 -3.35 19.02 -18.28
N PHE A 51 -3.88 18.89 -19.49
CA PHE A 51 -3.72 17.72 -20.34
C PHE A 51 -2.38 17.77 -21.07
N TYR A 52 -1.83 16.58 -21.32
CA TYR A 52 -0.65 16.24 -22.11
C TYR A 52 0.72 16.34 -21.42
N GLU A 53 1.13 15.24 -20.77
CA GLU A 53 2.38 14.55 -21.12
C GLU A 53 2.42 13.12 -20.57
N ASN A 54 3.19 12.27 -21.25
CA ASN A 54 3.06 10.82 -21.27
C ASN A 54 3.57 10.14 -19.99
N ASN A 55 2.81 9.12 -19.54
CA ASN A 55 2.87 8.38 -18.28
C ASN A 55 2.21 9.11 -17.09
N PRO A 56 1.09 8.58 -16.54
CA PRO A 56 0.47 9.15 -15.35
C PRO A 56 1.36 8.86 -14.14
N THR A 57 2.34 9.73 -13.88
CA THR A 57 2.99 9.74 -12.57
C THR A 57 2.14 10.59 -11.64
N PRO A 58 1.53 10.00 -10.60
CA PRO A 58 0.75 10.75 -9.64
C PRO A 58 1.69 11.69 -8.88
N THR A 59 1.56 13.00 -9.08
CA THR A 59 2.33 14.01 -8.32
C THR A 59 1.61 14.44 -7.04
N ASN A 60 0.32 14.12 -6.92
CA ASN A 60 -0.51 14.47 -5.77
C ASN A 60 -1.62 13.42 -5.56
N ILE A 61 -1.96 13.14 -4.30
CA ILE A 61 -3.05 12.25 -3.92
C ILE A 61 -4.30 13.05 -3.61
N LYS A 62 -5.41 12.66 -4.22
CA LYS A 62 -6.73 13.25 -4.01
C LYS A 62 -7.52 12.41 -2.99
N THR A 63 -7.25 12.62 -1.71
CA THR A 63 -7.99 11.93 -0.64
C THR A 63 -8.58 12.92 0.36
N ILE A 64 -9.81 12.63 0.79
CA ILE A 64 -10.52 13.34 1.83
C ILE A 64 -11.16 12.34 2.82
N PRO A 65 -10.95 12.53 4.14
CA PRO A 65 -9.90 13.37 4.73
C PRO A 65 -8.49 12.89 4.32
N MET A 66 -7.51 13.79 4.36
CA MET A 66 -6.11 13.43 4.12
C MET A 66 -5.64 12.44 5.20
N PRO A 67 -5.02 11.30 4.84
CA PRO A 67 -4.44 10.38 5.80
C PRO A 67 -3.33 11.04 6.63
N MET A 68 -3.08 10.51 7.83
CA MET A 68 -2.07 11.05 8.74
C MET A 68 -0.66 11.01 8.13
N PHE A 69 -0.33 9.96 7.38
CA PHE A 69 0.92 9.79 6.67
C PHE A 69 0.65 9.23 5.29
N VAL A 70 1.37 9.75 4.30
CA VAL A 70 1.32 9.25 2.93
C VAL A 70 2.67 9.43 2.25
N SER A 71 3.18 8.36 1.66
CA SER A 71 4.35 8.37 0.77
C SER A 71 3.95 7.96 -0.64
N ILE A 72 4.09 8.87 -1.61
CA ILE A 72 3.78 8.61 -3.02
C ILE A 72 5.04 8.15 -3.74
N GLU A 73 4.90 7.12 -4.58
CA GLU A 73 5.93 6.75 -5.55
C GLU A 73 5.52 7.16 -6.96
N ASN A 74 6.50 7.51 -7.81
CA ASN A 74 6.28 7.85 -9.22
C ASN A 74 6.03 6.59 -10.07
N SER A 75 4.97 5.86 -9.73
CA SER A 75 4.57 4.62 -10.38
C SER A 75 3.09 4.36 -10.12
N ILE A 76 2.50 3.50 -10.96
CA ILE A 76 1.08 3.16 -10.88
C ILE A 76 0.85 1.64 -10.89
N LEU A 77 -0.27 1.24 -10.30
CA LEU A 77 -0.90 -0.06 -10.48
C LEU A 77 -2.05 0.13 -11.47
N LEU A 78 -1.96 -0.50 -12.65
CA LEU A 78 -3.06 -0.51 -13.61
C LEU A 78 -4.18 -1.41 -13.07
N LEU A 79 -5.42 -0.94 -13.07
CA LEU A 79 -6.59 -1.74 -12.72
C LEU A 79 -7.09 -2.48 -13.98
N SER A 80 -7.05 -3.80 -13.95
CA SER A 80 -7.48 -4.66 -15.06
C SER A 80 -8.79 -5.37 -14.73
N ASN A 81 -9.42 -5.95 -15.75
CA ASN A 81 -10.74 -6.59 -15.63
C ASN A 81 -10.79 -7.81 -14.70
N ASN A 82 -9.64 -8.30 -14.24
CA ASN A 82 -9.47 -9.39 -13.28
C ASN A 82 -9.01 -8.86 -11.91
N PHE A 83 -9.43 -7.66 -11.51
CA PHE A 83 -9.12 -7.17 -10.18
C PHE A 83 -9.93 -7.92 -9.12
N HIS A 84 -9.24 -8.43 -8.10
CA HIS A 84 -9.86 -9.21 -7.02
C HIS A 84 -9.73 -8.52 -5.67
N ILE A 85 -10.80 -8.59 -4.86
CA ILE A 85 -10.72 -8.21 -3.44
C ILE A 85 -10.77 -9.47 -2.59
N ILE A 86 -9.69 -9.74 -1.86
CA ILE A 86 -9.53 -10.99 -1.11
C ILE A 86 -9.32 -10.71 0.36
N SER A 87 -9.96 -11.50 1.21
CA SER A 87 -9.72 -11.46 2.65
C SER A 87 -8.65 -12.50 3.02
N ASN A 88 -7.61 -12.08 3.74
CA ASN A 88 -6.51 -12.95 4.19
C ASN A 88 -7.01 -14.05 5.16
N GLN A 89 -8.05 -13.73 5.91
CA GLN A 89 -8.70 -14.63 6.88
C GLN A 89 -10.19 -14.80 6.53
N LYS A 90 -10.86 -15.79 7.13
CA LYS A 90 -12.30 -15.98 6.95
C LYS A 90 -13.06 -14.75 7.45
N PRO A 91 -13.73 -13.99 6.56
CA PRO A 91 -14.35 -12.73 6.96
C PRO A 91 -15.62 -12.97 7.77
N THR A 92 -15.86 -12.09 8.74
CA THR A 92 -17.15 -12.01 9.45
C THR A 92 -18.26 -11.62 8.46
N LYS A 93 -19.53 -11.76 8.88
CA LYS A 93 -20.68 -11.36 8.03
C LYS A 93 -20.58 -9.88 7.63
N ASP A 94 -20.25 -9.00 8.57
CA ASP A 94 -20.22 -7.56 8.33
C ASP A 94 -19.03 -7.16 7.44
N LEU A 95 -17.86 -7.78 7.63
CA LEU A 95 -16.72 -7.60 6.73
C LEU A 95 -17.07 -8.06 5.31
N ARG A 96 -17.71 -9.22 5.15
CA ARG A 96 -18.15 -9.70 3.83
C ARG A 96 -19.13 -8.73 3.17
N LEU A 97 -20.08 -8.17 3.93
CA LEU A 97 -21.01 -7.16 3.41
C LEU A 97 -20.30 -5.86 3.02
N ALA A 98 -19.31 -5.40 3.79
CA ALA A 98 -18.50 -4.25 3.44
C ALA A 98 -17.73 -4.51 2.14
N ILE A 99 -17.00 -5.62 2.05
CA ILE A 99 -16.27 -6.02 0.83
C ILE A 99 -17.20 -6.05 -0.38
N GLY A 100 -18.40 -6.65 -0.26
CA GLY A 100 -19.37 -6.70 -1.36
C GLY A 100 -19.84 -5.31 -1.82
N ARG A 101 -20.07 -4.37 -0.90
CA ARG A 101 -20.44 -2.98 -1.26
C ARG A 101 -19.33 -2.27 -2.02
N TYR A 102 -18.10 -2.38 -1.53
CA TYR A 102 -16.94 -1.71 -2.13
C TYR A 102 -16.54 -2.33 -3.46
N SER A 103 -16.63 -3.66 -3.59
CA SER A 103 -16.50 -4.37 -4.87
C SER A 103 -17.50 -3.84 -5.90
N LYS A 104 -18.79 -3.75 -5.54
CA LYS A 104 -19.82 -3.20 -6.43
C LYS A 104 -19.56 -1.74 -6.81
N TYR A 105 -19.06 -0.94 -5.87
CA TYR A 105 -18.73 0.46 -6.14
C TYR A 105 -17.55 0.58 -7.13
N ILE A 106 -16.48 -0.19 -6.93
CA ILE A 106 -15.34 -0.23 -7.86
C ILE A 106 -15.79 -0.72 -9.23
N SER A 107 -16.63 -1.75 -9.31
CA SER A 107 -17.23 -2.19 -10.58
C SER A 107 -18.01 -1.08 -11.26
N SER A 108 -18.81 -0.32 -10.51
CA SER A 108 -19.58 0.79 -11.05
C SER A 108 -18.70 1.95 -11.54
N LEU A 109 -17.57 2.21 -10.86
CA LEU A 109 -16.63 3.26 -11.24
C LEU A 109 -15.84 2.90 -12.50
N THR A 110 -15.46 1.63 -12.62
CA THR A 110 -14.45 1.18 -13.59
C THR A 110 -15.02 0.40 -14.76
N GLY A 111 -16.29 -0.03 -14.68
CA GLY A 111 -16.89 -0.94 -15.64
C GLY A 111 -16.34 -2.38 -15.56
N THR A 112 -15.46 -2.69 -14.59
CA THR A 112 -14.84 -4.00 -14.44
C THR A 112 -15.63 -4.91 -13.49
N SER A 113 -15.73 -6.20 -13.80
CA SER A 113 -16.32 -7.17 -12.87
C SER A 113 -15.32 -7.48 -11.76
N ILE A 114 -15.65 -7.09 -10.52
CA ILE A 114 -14.78 -7.36 -9.37
C ILE A 114 -15.23 -8.64 -8.68
N GLU A 115 -14.35 -9.64 -8.68
CA GLU A 115 -14.59 -10.87 -7.94
C GLU A 115 -14.11 -10.75 -6.49
N THR A 116 -14.87 -11.34 -5.57
CA THR A 116 -14.54 -11.35 -4.14
C THR A 116 -14.42 -12.78 -3.64
N GLY A 117 -13.46 -13.06 -2.77
CA GLY A 117 -13.36 -14.39 -2.16
C GLY A 117 -12.20 -14.55 -1.19
N GLN A 118 -11.77 -15.80 -1.02
CA GLN A 118 -10.73 -16.24 -0.07
C GLN A 118 -9.73 -17.13 -0.82
N ASN A 119 -8.45 -17.06 -0.45
CA ASN A 119 -7.41 -17.97 -0.94
C ASN A 119 -7.31 -18.09 -2.47
N PHE A 120 -7.36 -16.97 -3.19
CA PHE A 120 -7.02 -16.96 -4.62
C PHE A 120 -5.50 -17.16 -4.81
N SER A 121 -5.14 -17.83 -5.90
CA SER A 121 -3.76 -17.93 -6.41
C SER A 121 -3.10 -16.54 -6.45
N PRO A 122 -1.76 -16.42 -6.32
CA PRO A 122 -1.07 -15.15 -6.50
C PRO A 122 -1.29 -14.58 -7.91
N SER A 123 -2.39 -13.85 -8.10
CA SER A 123 -2.58 -12.96 -9.22
C SER A 123 -1.94 -11.61 -8.91
N ASN A 124 -1.32 -11.04 -9.93
CA ASN A 124 -1.07 -9.61 -9.95
C ASN A 124 -2.45 -8.91 -10.05
N ASN A 125 -2.59 -7.76 -9.42
CA ASN A 125 -3.81 -6.94 -9.39
C ASN A 125 -4.92 -7.41 -8.45
N LYS A 126 -4.63 -7.36 -7.14
CA LYS A 126 -5.58 -7.70 -6.09
C LYS A 126 -5.44 -6.75 -4.91
N LEU A 127 -6.54 -6.51 -4.20
CA LEU A 127 -6.55 -5.91 -2.88
C LEU A 127 -6.71 -7.01 -1.83
N ILE A 128 -5.67 -7.21 -1.03
CA ILE A 128 -5.69 -8.09 0.14
C ILE A 128 -6.17 -7.28 1.34
N ILE A 129 -7.20 -7.77 2.00
CA ILE A 129 -7.75 -7.23 3.23
C ILE A 129 -7.34 -8.12 4.37
N ASP A 130 -6.58 -7.56 5.30
CA ASP A 130 -6.18 -8.23 6.52
C ASP A 130 -6.75 -7.50 7.74
N CYS A 131 -7.74 -8.13 8.36
CA CYS A 131 -8.36 -7.62 9.55
C CYS A 131 -8.01 -8.55 10.70
N SER A 132 -7.12 -8.10 11.59
CA SER A 132 -6.67 -8.89 12.74
C SER A 132 -7.79 -9.18 13.74
N SER A 133 -8.94 -8.50 13.63
CA SER A 133 -10.03 -8.65 14.58
C SER A 133 -10.78 -9.98 14.40
N ILE A 134 -10.37 -10.95 15.22
CA ILE A 134 -11.15 -12.09 15.72
C ILE A 134 -12.41 -11.62 16.49
N ILE A 135 -12.57 -10.32 16.72
CA ILE A 135 -13.51 -9.74 17.67
C ILE A 135 -14.50 -8.84 16.95
N SER A 136 -15.32 -9.41 16.08
CA SER A 136 -16.71 -8.94 15.96
C SER A 136 -17.45 -9.31 17.25
N LYS A 137 -17.07 -8.71 18.39
CA LYS A 137 -17.85 -8.79 19.63
C LYS A 137 -19.14 -8.05 19.37
N LYS A 138 -20.17 -8.77 18.91
CA LYS A 138 -21.63 -8.64 19.12
C LYS A 138 -22.30 -7.25 19.13
N ASN A 139 -21.57 -6.15 18.92
CA ASN A 139 -22.10 -4.81 18.90
C ASN A 139 -22.39 -4.48 17.46
N LYS A 140 -23.67 -4.27 17.19
CA LYS A 140 -24.21 -3.92 15.89
C LYS A 140 -23.72 -2.56 15.39
N TYR A 141 -23.12 -1.74 16.26
CA TYR A 141 -22.73 -0.37 16.00
C TYR A 141 -21.30 -0.09 16.49
N PRO A 142 -20.56 0.79 15.78
CA PRO A 142 -19.27 1.28 16.25
C PRO A 142 -19.38 1.95 17.62
N LYS A 143 -18.32 1.86 18.41
CA LYS A 143 -18.24 2.52 19.73
C LYS A 143 -17.25 3.67 19.70
N LEU A 144 -17.50 4.68 20.55
CA LEU A 144 -16.48 5.70 20.83
C LEU A 144 -15.21 5.03 21.36
N GLY A 145 -14.07 5.43 20.82
CA GLY A 145 -12.77 4.84 21.12
C GLY A 145 -12.46 3.54 20.38
N GLU A 146 -13.31 3.09 19.44
CA GLU A 146 -12.93 2.03 18.52
C GLU A 146 -11.77 2.48 17.62
N GLY A 147 -10.79 1.61 17.41
CA GLY A 147 -9.63 1.94 16.57
C GLY A 147 -10.06 2.10 15.12
N GLU A 148 -9.91 3.30 14.55
CA GLU A 148 -10.22 3.59 13.14
C GLU A 148 -8.98 3.65 12.24
N SER A 149 -7.80 3.42 12.81
CA SER A 149 -6.53 3.41 12.09
C SER A 149 -6.45 2.26 11.08
N TYR A 150 -5.82 2.53 9.94
CA TYR A 150 -5.54 1.56 8.89
C TYR A 150 -4.16 1.83 8.29
N THR A 151 -3.63 0.83 7.61
CA THR A 151 -2.46 0.95 6.74
C THR A 151 -2.86 0.47 5.35
N LEU A 152 -2.62 1.30 4.34
CA LEU A 152 -2.90 0.98 2.95
C LEU A 152 -1.60 1.08 2.16
N ASN A 153 -1.14 -0.06 1.64
CA ASN A 153 0.00 -0.14 0.76
C ASN A 153 -0.48 -0.52 -0.65
N VAL A 154 -0.12 0.26 -1.65
CA VAL A 154 -0.34 -0.04 -3.07
C VAL A 154 1.01 -0.19 -3.74
N THR A 155 1.24 -1.35 -4.35
CA THR A 155 2.45 -1.72 -5.09
C THR A 155 2.12 -2.01 -6.56
N LYS A 156 3.13 -2.23 -7.40
CA LYS A 156 2.94 -2.59 -8.82
C LYS A 156 2.22 -3.92 -9.03
N THR A 157 2.24 -4.82 -8.04
CA THR A 157 1.65 -6.17 -8.15
C THR A 157 0.30 -6.28 -7.46
N GLY A 158 -0.07 -5.31 -6.62
CA GLY A 158 -1.33 -5.33 -5.90
C GLY A 158 -1.29 -4.43 -4.68
N SER A 159 -2.32 -4.53 -3.86
CA SER A 159 -2.56 -3.68 -2.71
C SER A 159 -2.82 -4.50 -1.46
N TYR A 160 -2.44 -3.97 -0.32
CA TYR A 160 -2.63 -4.57 0.99
C TYR A 160 -3.22 -3.54 1.93
N LEU A 161 -4.39 -3.87 2.49
CA LEU A 161 -5.10 -3.06 3.47
C LEU A 161 -5.14 -3.83 4.78
N TYR A 162 -4.52 -3.25 5.81
CA TYR A 162 -4.51 -3.79 7.16
C TYR A 162 -5.25 -2.86 8.13
N ALA A 163 -6.03 -3.44 9.02
CA ALA A 163 -6.52 -2.75 10.21
C ALA A 163 -6.82 -3.71 11.37
N LEU A 164 -6.85 -3.16 12.58
CA LEU A 164 -7.20 -3.89 13.80
C LEU A 164 -8.73 -4.02 14.02
N SER A 165 -9.55 -3.33 13.23
CA SER A 165 -11.01 -3.30 13.40
C SER A 165 -11.73 -3.27 12.04
N LEU A 166 -13.02 -3.62 12.05
CA LEU A 166 -13.87 -3.45 10.86
C LEU A 166 -13.99 -1.97 10.45
N THR A 167 -14.09 -1.07 11.44
CA THR A 167 -14.19 0.37 11.19
C THR A 167 -12.95 0.88 10.45
N GLY A 168 -11.75 0.49 10.89
CA GLY A 168 -10.50 0.82 10.22
C GLY A 168 -10.44 0.27 8.79
N ILE A 169 -10.88 -0.96 8.55
CA ILE A 169 -11.00 -1.50 7.18
C ILE A 169 -11.94 -0.66 6.32
N ILE A 170 -13.10 -0.24 6.85
CA ILE A 170 -14.04 0.62 6.10
C ILE A 170 -13.41 1.98 5.78
N ARG A 171 -12.67 2.58 6.72
CA ARG A 171 -11.92 3.83 6.46
C ARG A 171 -10.89 3.65 5.36
N GLY A 172 -10.07 2.61 5.43
CA GLY A 172 -9.05 2.33 4.42
C GLY A 172 -9.62 1.98 3.06
N LEU A 173 -10.75 1.25 2.99
CA LEU A 173 -11.46 0.98 1.74
C LEU A 173 -12.01 2.26 1.10
N SER A 174 -12.49 3.21 1.90
CA SER A 174 -12.90 4.53 1.40
C SER A 174 -11.73 5.32 0.82
N THR A 175 -10.57 5.29 1.45
CA THR A 175 -9.36 5.90 0.91
C THR A 175 -8.92 5.20 -0.37
N PHE A 176 -8.91 3.86 -0.40
CA PHE A 176 -8.52 3.07 -1.58
C PHE A 176 -9.34 3.43 -2.81
N ILE A 177 -10.67 3.57 -2.68
CA ILE A 177 -11.54 4.01 -3.78
C ILE A 177 -11.14 5.39 -4.30
N GLN A 178 -10.82 6.34 -3.42
CA GLN A 178 -10.45 7.70 -3.81
C GLN A 178 -9.12 7.75 -4.56
N LEU A 179 -8.26 6.75 -4.37
CA LEU A 179 -7.01 6.62 -5.13
C LEU A 179 -7.23 6.11 -6.56
N ILE A 180 -8.41 5.58 -6.90
CA ILE A 180 -8.69 5.10 -8.26
C ILE A 180 -8.86 6.30 -9.17
N GLU A 181 -7.93 6.46 -10.12
CA GLU A 181 -7.96 7.50 -11.14
C GLU A 181 -8.16 6.88 -12.54
N ARG A 182 -8.66 7.70 -13.47
CA ARG A 182 -8.83 7.33 -14.87
C ARG A 182 -7.79 8.05 -15.70
N ASN A 183 -7.03 7.30 -16.49
CA ASN A 183 -6.19 7.87 -17.53
C ASN A 183 -7.08 8.25 -18.71
N THR A 184 -7.18 9.56 -18.97
CA THR A 184 -8.05 10.11 -20.02
C THR A 184 -7.59 9.80 -21.44
N SER A 185 -6.30 9.52 -21.64
CA SER A 185 -5.72 9.24 -22.96
C SER A 185 -5.92 7.78 -23.39
N SER A 186 -5.79 6.84 -22.45
CA SER A 186 -5.90 5.39 -22.72
C SER A 186 -7.24 4.79 -22.30
N ASP A 187 -8.09 5.56 -21.63
CA ASP A 187 -9.34 5.08 -21.00
C ASP A 187 -9.14 3.91 -20.03
N THR A 188 -7.99 3.89 -19.35
CA THR A 188 -7.65 2.84 -18.37
C THR A 188 -7.68 3.40 -16.95
N PHE A 189 -8.11 2.58 -16.00
CA PHE A 189 -8.07 2.94 -14.58
C PHE A 189 -6.72 2.56 -13.96
N TYR A 190 -6.24 3.37 -13.04
CA TYR A 190 -5.01 3.12 -12.31
C TYR A 190 -5.11 3.61 -10.86
N ILE A 191 -4.16 3.14 -10.05
CA ILE A 191 -3.99 3.56 -8.66
C ILE A 191 -2.53 4.00 -8.48
N PRO A 192 -2.26 5.16 -7.86
CA PRO A 192 -0.91 5.55 -7.49
C PRO A 192 -0.28 4.53 -6.53
N LEU A 193 1.02 4.28 -6.66
CA LEU A 193 1.74 3.54 -5.62
C LEU A 193 1.88 4.41 -4.38
N VAL A 194 1.43 3.87 -3.24
CA VAL A 194 1.38 4.61 -1.97
C VAL A 194 1.73 3.69 -0.80
N ASN A 195 2.36 4.27 0.21
CA ASN A 195 2.70 3.63 1.49
C ASN A 195 2.38 4.53 2.68
#